data_AF-A0A4R1AG88-F1
#
_entry.id   AF-A0A4R1AG88-F1
#
_cell.length_a   1.000
_cell.length_b   1.000
_cell.length_c   1.000
_cell.angle_alpha   90.00
_cell.angle_beta   90.00
_cell.angle_gamma   90.00
#
_symmetry.space_group_name_H-M   'P 1'
#
loop_
_entity.id
_entity.type
_entity.pdbx_description
1 polymer ?
#
loop_
_entity_poly.entity_id
_entity_poly.type
_entity_poly.pdbx_seq_one_letter_code
_entity_poly.pdbx_strand_id
1 'polypeptide(L)'
;MTTSTETQSHRERSWIYITSCVLLAGLVIAGLIAFRGARETARAEDKADELIAALEERGARTPDRDLIVRVLGDDGGSTCQDPNAALNRATLFSLLTNGASGPGLRPVVAESRAVQGQLLIIETYCPDELDDFQKFVEDLETADHVGD
;
A
#
# COMPACT_ATOMS: atom_id res chain seq x y z
N MET A 1 -40.25 18.61 48.22
CA MET A 1 -39.56 17.84 47.17
C MET A 1 -40.62 17.02 46.46
N THR A 2 -41.17 17.50 45.34
CA THR A 2 -42.23 16.79 44.60
C THR A 2 -41.55 15.71 43.76
N THR A 3 -41.56 14.49 44.26
CA THR A 3 -41.14 13.32 43.50
C THR A 3 -42.17 13.13 42.39
N SER A 4 -41.80 13.40 41.13
CA SER A 4 -42.65 13.11 39.98
C SER A 4 -42.97 11.62 40.00
N THR A 5 -44.23 11.27 40.27
CA THR A 5 -44.72 9.90 40.12
C THR A 5 -44.66 9.55 38.64
N GLU A 6 -43.66 8.74 38.26
CA GLU A 6 -43.39 8.33 36.89
C GLU A 6 -44.53 7.42 36.40
N THR A 7 -45.41 7.93 35.53
CA THR A 7 -46.58 7.21 34.99
C THR A 7 -46.30 6.52 33.65
N GLN A 8 -45.09 6.00 33.43
CA GLN A 8 -44.77 5.26 32.19
C GLN A 8 -44.89 3.75 32.41
N SER A 9 -45.49 3.06 31.43
CA SER A 9 -45.58 1.60 31.46
C SER A 9 -44.19 0.97 31.35
N HIS A 10 -43.97 -0.17 32.02
CA HIS A 10 -42.69 -0.90 31.98
C HIS A 10 -42.21 -1.20 30.54
N ARG A 11 -43.15 -1.31 29.60
CA ARG A 11 -42.90 -1.52 28.17
C ARG A 11 -42.35 -0.27 27.47
N GLU A 12 -42.85 0.92 27.79
CA GLU A 12 -42.34 2.19 27.24
C GLU A 12 -40.92 2.48 27.74
N ARG A 13 -40.67 2.24 29.04
CA ARG A 13 -39.34 2.39 29.62
C ARG A 13 -38.33 1.44 28.96
N SER A 14 -38.71 0.17 28.80
CA SER A 14 -37.87 -0.84 28.15
C SER A 14 -37.60 -0.49 26.68
N TRP A 15 -38.59 0.05 25.96
CA TRP A 15 -38.41 0.53 24.59
C TRP A 15 -37.39 1.66 24.51
N ILE A 16 -37.46 2.65 25.41
CA ILE A 16 -36.50 3.76 25.46
C ILE A 16 -35.08 3.25 25.74
N TYR A 17 -34.92 2.29 26.65
CA TYR A 17 -33.60 1.71 26.93
C TYR A 17 -33.05 0.93 25.73
N ILE A 18 -33.90 0.14 25.05
CA ILE A 18 -33.50 -0.61 23.86
C ILE A 18 -33.09 0.34 22.74
N THR A 19 -33.90 1.35 22.42
CA THR A 19 -33.57 2.31 21.35
C THR A 19 -32.30 3.11 21.69
N SER A 20 -32.12 3.51 22.95
CA SER A 20 -30.91 4.19 23.41
C SER A 20 -29.67 3.29 23.28
N CYS A 21 -29.76 2.03 23.69
CA CYS A 21 -28.66 1.07 23.52
C CYS A 21 -28.32 0.85 22.05
N VAL A 22 -29.32 0.70 21.18
CA VAL A 22 -29.10 0.53 19.73
C VAL A 22 -28.45 1.77 19.11
N LEU A 23 -28.90 2.97 19.48
CA LEU A 23 -28.29 4.21 19.00
C LEU A 23 -26.84 4.36 19.46
N LEU A 24 -26.55 4.10 20.74
CA LEU A 24 -25.19 4.12 21.27
C LEU A 24 -24.30 3.09 20.58
N ALA A 25 -24.79 1.86 20.41
CA ALA A 25 -24.05 0.81 19.71
C ALA A 25 -23.75 1.22 18.25
N GLY A 26 -24.73 1.80 17.55
CA GLY A 26 -24.55 2.31 16.19
C GLY A 26 -23.48 3.40 16.09
N LEU A 27 -23.49 4.37 17.02
CA LEU A 27 -22.47 5.42 17.08
C LEU A 27 -21.07 4.87 17.38
N VAL A 28 -20.96 3.89 18.27
CA VAL A 28 -19.68 3.23 18.58
C VAL A 28 -19.12 2.51 17.35
N ILE A 29 -19.96 1.77 16.63
CA ILE A 29 -19.54 1.07 15.40
C ILE A 29 -19.11 2.07 14.33
N ALA A 30 -19.90 3.13 14.09
CA ALA A 30 -19.56 4.17 13.13
C ALA A 30 -18.25 4.88 13.49
N GLY A 31 -18.06 5.20 14.77
CA GLY A 31 -16.82 5.80 15.28
C GLY A 31 -15.61 4.90 15.09
N LEU A 32 -15.73 3.59 15.34
CA LEU A 32 -14.65 2.63 15.12
C LEU A 32 -14.27 2.51 13.65
N ILE A 33 -15.25 2.47 12.74
CA ILE A 33 -15.00 2.41 11.30
C ILE A 33 -14.30 3.69 10.83
N ALA A 34 -14.82 4.85 11.22
CA ALA A 34 -14.22 6.15 10.85
C ALA A 34 -12.80 6.30 11.39
N PHE A 35 -12.55 5.87 12.64
CA PHE A 35 -11.23 5.95 13.25
C PHE A 35 -10.21 5.04 12.57
N ARG A 36 -10.61 3.81 12.21
CA ARG A 36 -9.75 2.89 11.47
C ARG A 36 -9.43 3.44 10.08
N GLY A 37 -10.45 3.86 9.34
CA GLY A 37 -10.26 4.43 8.00
C GLY A 37 -9.35 5.65 8.01
N ALA A 38 -9.54 6.60 8.94
CA ALA A 38 -8.69 7.79 9.04
C ALA A 38 -7.22 7.43 9.36
N ARG A 39 -6.99 6.40 10.18
CA ARG A 39 -5.64 5.96 10.55
C ARG A 39 -4.93 5.24 9.40
N GLU A 40 -5.66 4.42 8.64
CA GLU A 40 -5.15 3.75 7.44
C GLU A 40 -4.77 4.79 6.37
N THR A 41 -5.62 5.79 6.12
CA THR A 41 -5.32 6.90 5.18
C THR A 41 -4.07 7.68 5.59
N ALA A 42 -3.94 8.06 6.87
CA ALA A 42 -2.77 8.80 7.34
C ALA A 42 -1.46 8.00 7.15
N ARG A 43 -1.47 6.70 7.45
CA ARG A 43 -0.29 5.83 7.26
C ARG A 43 0.08 5.66 5.79
N ALA A 44 -0.91 5.55 4.91
CA ALA A 44 -0.67 5.45 3.48
C ALA A 44 -0.03 6.73 2.93
N GLU A 45 -0.50 7.90 3.38
CA GLU A 45 0.09 9.20 3.05
C GLU A 45 1.53 9.33 3.57
N ASP A 46 1.78 8.99 4.85
CA ASP A 46 3.12 9.06 5.46
C ASP A 46 4.15 8.21 4.71
N LYS A 47 3.79 6.96 4.35
CA LYS A 47 4.68 6.08 3.57
C LYS A 47 4.89 6.55 2.14
N ALA A 48 3.87 7.15 1.53
CA ALA A 48 3.99 7.71 0.19
C ALA A 48 4.95 8.91 0.19
N ASP A 49 4.90 9.76 1.22
CA ASP A 49 5.83 10.87 1.40
C ASP A 49 7.27 10.37 1.63
N GLU A 50 7.45 9.30 2.41
CA GLU A 50 8.77 8.65 2.61
C GLU A 50 9.36 8.13 1.28
N LEU A 51 8.55 7.44 0.47
CA LEU A 51 8.97 6.94 -0.85
C LEU A 51 9.33 8.08 -1.80
N ILE A 52 8.53 9.16 -1.83
CA ILE A 52 8.81 10.35 -2.65
C ILE A 52 10.14 10.97 -2.24
N ALA A 53 10.36 11.18 -0.94
CA ALA A 53 11.60 11.76 -0.42
C ALA A 53 12.83 10.93 -0.82
N ALA A 54 12.74 9.60 -0.70
CA ALA A 54 13.83 8.69 -1.06
C ALA A 54 14.12 8.67 -2.56
N LEU A 55 13.09 8.85 -3.41
CA LEU A 55 13.23 8.98 -4.87
C LEU A 55 13.83 10.34 -5.26
N GLU A 56 13.41 11.43 -4.62
CA GLU A 56 13.96 12.77 -4.84
C GLU A 56 15.43 12.87 -4.47
N GLU A 57 15.83 12.25 -3.34
CA GLU A 57 17.24 12.18 -2.92
C GLU A 57 18.12 11.51 -3.98
N ARG A 58 17.57 10.55 -4.72
CA ARG A 58 18.26 9.84 -5.81
C ARG A 58 18.11 10.55 -7.17
N GLY A 59 17.51 11.74 -7.22
CA GLY A 59 17.29 12.51 -8.43
C GLY A 59 16.32 11.85 -9.42
N ALA A 60 15.50 10.91 -8.94
CA ALA A 60 14.50 10.22 -9.75
C ALA A 60 13.24 11.09 -9.91
N ARG A 61 12.53 10.91 -11.03
CA ARG A 61 11.24 11.57 -11.24
C ARG A 61 10.18 10.90 -10.36
N THR A 62 9.56 11.67 -9.47
CA THR A 62 8.54 11.17 -8.55
C THR A 62 7.14 11.25 -9.18
N PRO A 63 6.31 10.20 -8.97
CA PRO A 63 4.88 10.28 -9.26
C PRO A 63 4.14 11.07 -8.18
N ASP A 64 2.92 11.53 -8.49
CA ASP A 64 2.07 12.23 -7.54
C ASP A 64 1.73 11.34 -6.33
N ARG A 65 1.70 11.94 -5.13
CA ARG A 65 1.41 11.24 -3.88
C ARG A 65 0.08 10.48 -3.91
N ASP A 66 -0.98 11.08 -4.45
CA ASP A 66 -2.30 10.46 -4.54
C ASP A 66 -2.29 9.20 -5.43
N LEU A 67 -1.39 9.15 -6.42
CA LEU A 67 -1.22 7.96 -7.26
C LEU A 67 -0.54 6.84 -6.47
N ILE A 68 0.48 7.17 -5.68
CA ILE A 68 1.19 6.21 -4.82
C ILE A 68 0.24 5.64 -3.77
N VAL A 69 -0.49 6.49 -3.03
CA VAL A 69 -1.49 6.06 -2.03
C VAL A 69 -2.55 5.16 -2.65
N ARG A 70 -3.02 5.47 -3.86
CA ARG A 70 -4.05 4.67 -4.54
C ARG A 70 -3.55 3.29 -4.99
N VAL A 71 -2.28 3.17 -5.37
CA VAL A 71 -1.71 1.93 -5.91
C VAL A 71 -1.11 1.05 -4.82
N LEU A 72 -0.41 1.66 -3.85
CA LEU A 72 0.34 0.96 -2.81
C LEU A 72 -0.35 0.99 -1.44
N GLY A 73 -1.30 1.90 -1.18
CA GLY A 73 -1.98 1.96 0.12
C GLY A 73 -1.03 2.13 1.30
N ASP A 74 -1.35 1.51 2.44
CA ASP A 74 -0.47 1.40 3.61
C ASP A 74 0.27 0.04 3.68
N ASP A 75 -0.15 -0.93 2.87
CA ASP A 75 0.32 -2.33 2.87
C ASP A 75 1.21 -2.70 1.68
N GLY A 76 1.43 -1.79 0.73
CA GLY A 76 2.22 -2.00 -0.49
C GLY A 76 1.50 -2.79 -1.58
N GLY A 77 0.21 -3.11 -1.38
CA GLY A 77 -0.63 -3.78 -2.36
C GLY A 77 -0.06 -5.10 -2.90
N SER A 78 -0.26 -5.35 -4.20
CA SER A 78 0.22 -6.56 -4.88
C SER A 78 1.75 -6.70 -4.91
N THR A 79 2.48 -5.62 -4.62
CA THR A 79 3.95 -5.65 -4.56
C THR A 79 4.42 -6.43 -3.33
N CYS A 80 3.76 -6.29 -2.17
CA CYS A 80 4.14 -7.01 -0.96
C CYS A 80 3.52 -8.41 -0.83
N GLN A 81 2.46 -8.73 -1.60
CA GLN A 81 1.81 -10.05 -1.48
C GLN A 81 2.67 -11.20 -2.02
N ASP A 82 3.41 -10.96 -3.10
CA ASP A 82 4.44 -11.87 -3.62
C ASP A 82 5.32 -11.13 -4.64
N PRO A 83 6.33 -10.37 -4.18
CA PRO A 83 7.20 -9.59 -5.07
C PRO A 83 8.00 -10.50 -6.03
N ASN A 84 8.18 -11.77 -5.66
CA ASN A 84 8.98 -12.75 -6.36
C ASN A 84 8.14 -13.78 -7.14
N ALA A 85 6.82 -13.63 -7.20
CA ALA A 85 5.95 -14.49 -7.99
C ALA A 85 6.47 -14.60 -9.42
N ALA A 86 6.48 -15.82 -9.96
CA ALA A 86 6.96 -16.09 -11.32
C ALA A 86 6.27 -15.20 -12.39
N LEU A 87 5.00 -14.84 -12.16
CA LEU A 87 4.28 -13.92 -13.03
C LEU A 87 4.78 -12.47 -12.91
N ASN A 88 4.99 -11.96 -11.69
CA ASN A 88 5.52 -10.60 -11.48
C ASN A 88 6.96 -10.48 -12.00
N ARG A 89 7.79 -11.49 -11.80
CA ARG A 89 9.14 -11.60 -12.40
C ARG A 89 9.08 -11.64 -13.92
N ALA A 90 8.16 -12.43 -14.50
CA ALA A 90 8.00 -12.51 -15.96
C ALA A 90 7.43 -11.21 -16.55
N THR A 91 6.53 -10.51 -15.86
CA THR A 91 6.01 -9.20 -16.25
C THR A 91 7.11 -8.15 -16.16
N LEU A 92 7.88 -8.12 -15.08
CA LEU A 92 9.03 -7.23 -14.94
C LEU A 92 10.03 -7.52 -16.06
N PHE A 93 10.46 -8.77 -16.25
CA PHE A 93 11.34 -9.15 -17.35
C PHE A 93 10.77 -8.75 -18.73
N SER A 94 9.47 -8.93 -18.94
CA SER A 94 8.80 -8.51 -20.18
C SER A 94 8.82 -6.99 -20.37
N LEU A 95 8.67 -6.20 -19.31
CA LEU A 95 8.79 -4.74 -19.34
C LEU A 95 10.25 -4.29 -19.56
N LEU A 96 11.21 -5.07 -19.08
CA LEU A 96 12.65 -4.88 -19.28
C LEU A 96 13.13 -5.37 -20.66
N THR A 97 12.25 -5.94 -21.51
CA THR A 97 12.58 -6.38 -22.89
C THR A 97 11.85 -5.53 -23.92
N ASN A 98 12.42 -5.37 -25.12
CA ASN A 98 11.92 -4.45 -26.17
C ASN A 98 10.56 -4.86 -26.82
N GLY A 99 9.66 -5.57 -26.14
CA GLY A 99 8.33 -5.96 -26.65
C GLY A 99 8.35 -6.87 -27.90
N ALA A 100 9.52 -7.26 -28.40
CA ALA A 100 9.69 -8.18 -29.51
C ALA A 100 9.55 -9.61 -29.00
N SER A 101 8.64 -10.41 -29.58
CA SER A 101 8.58 -11.85 -29.32
C SER A 101 9.55 -12.60 -30.24
N GLY A 102 10.52 -13.35 -29.70
CA GLY A 102 11.43 -14.23 -30.47
C GLY A 102 12.90 -13.78 -30.49
N PRO A 103 13.70 -14.14 -31.51
CA PRO A 103 15.17 -13.93 -31.54
C PRO A 103 15.61 -12.45 -31.61
N GLY A 104 14.65 -11.51 -31.60
CA GLY A 104 14.87 -10.07 -31.47
C GLY A 104 14.68 -9.54 -30.04
N LEU A 105 14.46 -10.41 -29.04
CA LEU A 105 14.43 -10.04 -27.63
C LEU A 105 15.80 -9.47 -27.24
N ARG A 106 15.91 -8.14 -27.25
CA ARG A 106 16.99 -7.43 -26.58
C ARG A 106 16.45 -6.94 -25.25
N PRO A 107 17.14 -7.22 -24.12
CA PRO A 107 16.93 -6.48 -22.90
C PRO A 107 17.03 -5.00 -23.27
N VAL A 108 15.96 -4.25 -23.02
CA VAL A 108 16.15 -2.80 -22.91
C VAL A 108 17.09 -2.67 -21.72
N VAL A 109 18.12 -1.85 -21.82
CA VAL A 109 18.77 -1.31 -20.63
C VAL A 109 17.71 -0.41 -19.99
N ALA A 110 16.69 -1.02 -19.40
CA ALA A 110 15.83 -0.39 -18.45
C ALA A 110 16.78 -0.04 -17.34
N GLU A 111 17.20 1.23 -17.40
CA GLU A 111 18.21 1.82 -16.55
C GLU A 111 18.06 1.27 -15.15
N SER A 112 19.18 0.96 -14.52
CA SER A 112 19.33 0.72 -13.08
C SER A 112 18.33 1.50 -12.21
N ARG A 113 17.91 2.70 -12.62
CA ARG A 113 16.84 3.53 -12.05
C ARG A 113 15.48 2.84 -11.85
N ALA A 114 14.98 2.02 -12.78
CA ALA A 114 13.69 1.33 -12.62
C ALA A 114 13.76 0.23 -11.54
N VAL A 115 14.87 -0.52 -11.53
CA VAL A 115 15.17 -1.54 -10.52
C VAL A 115 15.41 -0.88 -9.16
N GLN A 116 16.16 0.23 -9.11
CA GLN A 116 16.37 1.02 -7.90
C GLN A 116 15.07 1.59 -7.35
N GLY A 117 14.16 2.06 -8.21
CA GLY A 117 12.84 2.54 -7.79
C GLY A 117 12.00 1.42 -7.17
N GLN A 118 12.05 0.22 -7.75
CA GLN A 118 11.34 -0.94 -7.19
C GLN A 118 11.96 -1.44 -5.89
N LEU A 119 13.28 -1.41 -5.76
CA LEU A 119 13.98 -1.71 -4.51
C LEU A 119 13.59 -0.74 -3.40
N LEU A 120 13.42 0.55 -3.73
CA LEU A 120 12.93 1.57 -2.80
C LEU A 120 11.48 1.30 -2.35
N ILE A 121 10.61 0.90 -3.27
CA ILE A 121 9.23 0.54 -2.93
C ILE A 121 9.22 -0.66 -1.97
N ILE A 122 10.06 -1.67 -2.22
CA ILE A 122 10.16 -2.85 -1.35
C ILE A 122 10.78 -2.48 0.00
N GLU A 123 11.80 -1.63 0.04
CA GLU A 123 12.40 -1.14 1.30
C GLU A 123 11.37 -0.40 2.17
N THR A 124 10.55 0.49 1.58
CA THR A 124 9.55 1.28 2.31
C THR A 124 8.31 0.47 2.71
N TYR A 125 7.86 -0.48 1.89
CA TYR A 125 6.59 -1.18 2.11
C TYR A 125 6.71 -2.65 2.54
N CYS A 126 7.76 -3.37 2.11
CA CYS A 126 7.95 -4.81 2.35
C CYS A 126 9.41 -5.14 2.76
N PRO A 127 9.93 -4.62 3.89
CA PRO A 127 11.35 -4.75 4.24
C PRO A 127 11.80 -6.21 4.44
N ASP A 128 10.89 -7.11 4.79
CA ASP A 128 11.17 -8.54 4.97
C ASP A 128 11.47 -9.27 3.65
N GLU A 129 10.97 -8.76 2.52
CA GLU A 129 11.15 -9.32 1.17
C GLU A 129 12.36 -8.74 0.43
N LEU A 130 13.03 -7.76 1.05
CA LEU A 130 14.11 -7.00 0.44
C LEU A 130 15.30 -7.89 0.07
N ASP A 131 15.67 -8.83 0.94
CA ASP A 131 16.81 -9.75 0.72
C ASP A 131 16.57 -10.67 -0.48
N ASP A 132 15.35 -11.18 -0.64
CA ASP A 132 15.02 -12.10 -1.72
C ASP A 132 14.84 -11.37 -3.05
N PHE A 133 14.38 -10.12 -3.03
CA PHE A 133 14.39 -9.27 -4.21
C PHE A 133 15.81 -8.85 -4.63
N GLN A 134 16.70 -8.53 -3.68
CA GLN A 134 18.11 -8.23 -3.99
C GLN A 134 18.79 -9.40 -4.69
N LYS A 135 18.62 -10.63 -4.19
CA LYS A 135 19.16 -11.84 -4.86
C LYS A 135 18.62 -12.01 -6.27
N PHE A 136 17.35 -11.69 -6.52
CA PHE A 136 16.76 -11.76 -7.86
C PHE A 136 17.35 -10.70 -8.81
N VAL A 137 17.59 -9.49 -8.32
CA VAL A 137 18.25 -8.43 -9.09
C VAL A 137 19.70 -8.78 -9.39
N GLU A 138 20.41 -9.39 -8.44
CA GLU A 138 21.78 -9.88 -8.64
C GLU A 138 21.83 -11.03 -9.65
N ASP A 139 20.88 -11.96 -9.60
CA ASP A 139 20.76 -13.09 -10.54
C ASP A 139 20.35 -12.65 -11.96
N LEU A 140 19.70 -11.48 -12.10
CA LEU A 140 19.33 -10.91 -13.40
C LEU A 140 20.52 -10.44 -14.23
N GLU A 141 21.73 -10.40 -13.67
CA GLU A 141 22.99 -10.00 -14.32
C GLU A 141 22.77 -8.84 -15.29
N THR A 142 22.50 -7.65 -14.75
CA THR A 142 22.60 -6.42 -15.53
C THR A 142 24.00 -6.40 -16.11
N ALA A 143 24.12 -6.67 -17.42
CA ALA A 143 25.38 -6.60 -18.13
C ALA A 143 25.93 -5.19 -17.96
N ASP A 144 26.79 -5.05 -16.96
CA ASP A 144 27.55 -3.86 -16.65
C ASP A 144 28.65 -3.80 -17.73
N HIS A 145 28.24 -3.43 -18.94
CA HIS A 145 29.16 -3.03 -19.98
C HIS A 145 29.57 -1.60 -19.68
N VAL A 146 30.50 -1.50 -18.72
CA VAL A 146 31.58 -0.51 -18.75
C VAL A 146 32.12 -0.50 -20.17
N GLY A 147 32.03 0.66 -20.81
CA GLY A 147 32.60 0.86 -22.13
C GLY A 147 34.10 0.61 -22.13
N ASP A 148 34.56 -0.10 -23.15
CA ASP A 148 35.84 0.09 -23.84
C ASP A 148 35.62 -0.20 -25.34
#